data_AF-A0A1H6LX74-F1
#
_entry.id   AF-A0A1H6LX74-F1
#
_cell.length_a   1.000
_cell.length_b   1.000
_cell.length_c   1.000
_cell.angle_alpha   90.00
_cell.angle_beta   90.00
_cell.angle_gamma   90.00
#
_symmetry.space_group_name_H-M   'P 1'
#
loop_
_entity.id
_entity.type
_entity.pdbx_description
1 polymer ?
#
loop_
_entity_poly.entity_id
_entity_poly.type
_entity_poly.pdbx_seq_one_letter_code
_entity_poly.pdbx_strand_id
1 'polypeptide(L)' 'MILLKVEQIGGIACHTGRKSCFFQKLDKDNWVNVSKVLKDPKAIYG' A
#
# COMPACT_ATOMS: atom_id res chain seq x y z
N MET A 1 -14.14 1.84 17.39
CA MET A 1 -12.85 1.58 16.69
C MET A 1 -12.45 0.16 16.99
N ILE A 2 -12.17 -0.64 15.96
CA ILE A 2 -11.68 -2.01 16.13
C ILE A 2 -10.33 -2.08 15.42
N LEU A 3 -9.33 -2.64 16.10
CA LEU A 3 -8.06 -2.99 15.48
C LEU A 3 -8.03 -4.50 15.26
N LEU A 4 -7.70 -4.91 14.04
CA LEU A 4 -7.51 -6.31 13.69
C LEU A 4 -6.02 -6.57 13.49
N LYS A 5 -5.49 -7.55 14.22
CA LYS A 5 -4.15 -8.09 13.97
C LYS A 5 -4.30 -9.19 12.91
N VAL A 6 -3.71 -8.97 11.74
CA VAL A 6 -3.80 -9.89 10.61
C VAL A 6 -2.41 -10.23 10.07
N GLU A 7 -2.29 -11.39 9.45
CA GLU A 7 -1.16 -11.74 8.59
C GLU A 7 -1.54 -11.47 7.13
N GLN A 8 -0.72 -10.71 6.43
CA GLN A 8 -0.99 -10.31 5.05
C GLN A 8 -0.29 -11.24 4.07
N ILE A 9 -1.07 -12.16 3.48
CA ILE A 9 -0.57 -13.10 2.47
C ILE A 9 -0.46 -12.40 1.11
N GLY A 10 0.59 -12.71 0.35
CA GLY A 10 0.84 -12.12 -0.98
C GLY A 10 1.58 -10.78 -0.97
N GLY A 11 1.97 -10.27 0.21
CA GLY A 11 2.88 -9.14 0.35
C GLY A 11 2.29 -7.75 0.05
N ILE A 12 1.04 -7.68 -0.44
CA ILE A 12 0.33 -6.43 -0.74
C ILE A 12 -1.08 -6.43 -0.15
N ALA A 13 -1.52 -5.25 0.31
CA ALA A 13 -2.90 -5.00 0.72
C ALA A 13 -3.52 -3.89 -0.13
N CYS A 14 -2.66 -3.09 -0.77
CA CYS A 14 -3.09 -2.05 -1.68
C CYS A 14 -3.07 -2.59 -3.12
N HIS A 15 -4.14 -2.30 -3.85
CA HIS A 15 -4.26 -2.60 -5.28
C HIS A 15 -3.28 -1.80 -6.17
N THR A 16 -2.57 -0.82 -5.60
CA THR A 16 -1.43 -0.16 -6.26
C THR A 16 -0.14 -0.97 -6.15
N GLY A 17 -0.23 -2.22 -5.68
CA GLY A 17 0.92 -3.12 -5.58
C GLY A 17 1.79 -2.92 -4.36
N ARG A 18 1.27 -2.33 -3.28
CA ARG A 18 2.04 -1.96 -2.08
C ARG A 18 1.57 -2.70 -0.84
N LYS A 19 2.47 -2.80 0.15
CA LYS A 19 2.20 -3.46 1.43
C LYS A 19 1.04 -2.83 2.19
N SER A 20 0.89 -1.50 2.14
CA SER A 20 -0.16 -0.75 2.83
C SER A 20 -0.79 0.26 1.88
N CYS A 21 -2.08 0.56 2.06
CA CYS A 21 -2.75 1.67 1.39
C CYS A 21 -2.24 3.03 1.87
N PHE A 22 -1.67 3.11 3.08
CA PHE A 22 -1.07 4.33 3.63
C PHE A 22 0.37 4.48 3.15
N PHE A 23 0.57 4.60 1.84
CA PHE A 23 1.89 4.69 1.21
C PHE A 23 2.37 6.13 0.95
N GLN A 24 1.53 7.12 1.23
CA GLN A 24 1.86 8.54 1.08
C GLN A 24 2.05 9.19 2.44
N LYS A 25 3.00 10.12 2.51
CA LYS A 25 3.19 11.03 3.63
C LYS A 25 2.98 12.46 3.12
N LEU A 26 2.29 13.28 3.90
CA LEU A 26 2.26 14.72 3.65
C LEU A 26 3.60 15.32 4.08
N ASP A 27 4.36 15.85 3.12
CA ASP A 27 5.59 16.59 3.34
C ASP A 27 5.38 18.03 2.89
N LYS A 28 5.38 18.94 3.87
CA LYS A 28 4.91 20.33 3.72
C LYS A 28 3.48 20.30 3.16
N ASP A 29 3.31 20.71 1.90
CA ASP A 29 2.02 20.74 1.20
C ASP A 29 1.88 19.68 0.10
N ASN A 30 2.81 18.72 0.02
CA ASN A 30 2.85 17.71 -1.03
C ASN A 30 2.76 16.30 -0.48
N TRP A 31 1.93 15.46 -1.12
CA TRP A 31 1.89 14.04 -0.84
C TRP A 31 3.04 13.32 -1.55
N VAL A 32 3.97 12.78 -0.77
CA VAL A 32 5.13 12.04 -1.28
C VAL A 32 4.98 10.56 -1.01
N ASN A 33 5.32 9.74 -2.01
CA ASN A 33 5.30 8.28 -1.87
C ASN A 33 6.48 7.81 -1.00
N VAL A 34 6.19 7.14 0.10
CA VAL A 34 7.21 6.64 1.05
C VAL A 34 7.38 5.12 1.03
N SER A 35 6.63 4.40 0.19
CA SER A 35 6.81 2.96 0.02
C SER A 35 6.86 2.52 -1.45
N LYS A 36 7.63 1.46 -1.69
CA LYS A 36 7.90 0.89 -3.00
C LYS A 36 6.72 0.04 -3.48
N VAL A 37 6.51 0.01 -4.79
CA VAL A 37 5.67 -1.00 -5.45
C VAL A 37 6.36 -2.34 -5.33
N LEU A 38 5.69 -3.33 -4.76
CA LEU A 38 6.16 -4.70 -4.57
C LEU A 38 5.62 -5.66 -5.65
N LYS A 39 4.45 -5.36 -6.23
CA LYS A 39 3.82 -6.13 -7.30
C LYS A 39 3.24 -5.17 -8.34
N ASP A 40 3.30 -5.51 -9.62
CA ASP A 40 2.71 -4.67 -10.68
C ASP A 40 1.18 -4.57 -10.47
N PRO A 41 0.60 -3.35 -10.38
CA PRO A 41 -0.85 -3.15 -10.28
C PRO A 41 -1.64 -3.84 -11.39
N LYS A 42 -1.09 -3.90 -12.61
CA LYS A 42 -1.75 -4.56 -13.75
C LYS A 42 -1.89 -6.06 -13.56
N ALA A 43 -0.99 -6.68 -12.78
CA ALA A 43 -1.05 -8.10 -12.45
C ALA A 43 -2.04 -8.42 -11.31
N ILE A 44 -2.76 -7.42 -10.77
CA ILE A 44 -3.77 -7.58 -9.71
C ILE A 44 -5.19 -7.58 -10.29
N TYR A 45 -5.42 -6.86 -11.38
CA TYR A 45 -6.73 -6.72 -12.05
C TYR A 45 -6.77 -7.32 -13.47
N GLY A 46 -5.83 -8.22 -13.78
CA GLY A 46 -5.81 -8.93 -15.07
C GLY A 46 -7.13 -9.64 -15.36
#